data_AF-A0AAU2MM34-F1
#
_entry.id   AF-A0AAU2MM34-F1
#
_cell.length_a   1.000
_cell.length_b   1.000
_cell.length_c   1.000
_cell.angle_alpha   90.00
_cell.angle_beta   90.00
_cell.angle_gamma   90.00
#
_symmetry.space_group_name_H-M   'P 1'
#
loop_
_entity.id
_entity.type
_entity.pdbx_description
1 polymer ?
#
loop_
_entity_poly.entity_id
_entity_poly.type
_entity_poly.pdbx_seq_one_letter_code
_entity_poly.pdbx_strand_id
1 'polypeptide(L)'
;MTAPHAFPLEPTPIHVPDEVLDDLRARLALTRPPLDEGNGDWSYGVPDSYLRELVAYWREGAHPDDRDPGIREVRRRGLRHRRDRLQPARPQIR
;
A
#
# COMPACT_ATOMS: atom_id res chain seq x y z
N MET A 1 -36.25 5.10 18.09
CA MET A 1 -34.81 4.89 18.35
C MET A 1 -34.49 3.46 17.93
N THR A 2 -33.91 3.26 16.76
CA THR A 2 -33.55 1.92 16.24
C THR A 2 -32.18 1.54 16.80
N ALA A 3 -32.11 0.43 17.54
CA ALA A 3 -30.83 -0.11 18.00
C ALA A 3 -30.00 -0.58 16.79
N PRO A 4 -28.67 -0.39 16.79
CA PRO A 4 -27.83 -0.91 15.72
C PRO A 4 -27.97 -2.44 15.66
N HIS A 5 -28.35 -2.97 14.51
CA HIS A 5 -28.18 -4.39 14.23
C HIS A 5 -26.69 -4.67 14.12
N ALA A 6 -26.12 -5.24 15.18
CA ALA A 6 -24.84 -5.93 15.08
C ALA A 6 -25.08 -7.13 14.17
N PHE A 7 -24.47 -7.12 12.97
CA PHE A 7 -24.38 -8.33 12.15
C PHE A 7 -23.38 -9.25 12.83
N PRO A 8 -23.80 -10.40 13.42
CA PRO A 8 -22.86 -11.34 13.99
C PRO A 8 -22.04 -11.93 12.84
N LEU A 9 -20.79 -11.51 12.74
CA LEU A 9 -19.81 -12.06 11.82
C LEU A 9 -18.86 -12.93 12.63
N GLU A 10 -18.99 -14.25 12.48
CA GLU A 10 -18.04 -15.18 13.08
C GLU A 10 -16.71 -15.11 12.32
N PRO A 11 -15.57 -14.90 13.00
CA PRO A 11 -14.27 -14.87 12.36
C PRO A 11 -13.97 -16.23 11.73
N THR A 12 -13.75 -16.24 10.42
CA THR A 12 -13.25 -17.42 9.72
C THR A 12 -11.75 -17.26 9.46
N PRO A 13 -10.91 -18.22 9.88
CA PRO A 13 -9.49 -18.16 9.63
C PRO A 13 -9.22 -18.31 8.13
N ILE A 14 -8.45 -17.37 7.58
CA ILE A 14 -7.99 -17.46 6.18
C ILE A 14 -6.72 -18.30 6.19
N HIS A 15 -6.74 -19.40 5.46
CA HIS A 15 -5.56 -20.21 5.19
C HIS A 15 -5.07 -19.93 3.77
N VAL A 16 -3.81 -19.56 3.64
CA VAL A 16 -3.13 -19.38 2.34
C VAL A 16 -2.07 -20.48 2.23
N PRO A 17 -2.15 -21.35 1.21
CA PRO A 17 -1.16 -22.41 1.01
C PRO A 17 0.25 -21.85 0.75
N ASP A 18 1.28 -22.54 1.23
CA ASP A 18 2.69 -22.12 1.08
C ASP A 18 3.11 -22.01 -0.40
N GLU A 19 2.58 -22.89 -1.26
CA GLU A 19 2.82 -22.86 -2.71
C GLU A 19 2.39 -21.52 -3.35
N VAL A 20 1.34 -20.88 -2.83
CA VAL A 20 0.88 -19.56 -3.30
C VAL A 20 1.87 -18.47 -2.88
N LEU A 21 2.45 -18.58 -1.69
CA LEU A 21 3.45 -17.64 -1.19
C LEU A 21 4.77 -17.80 -1.96
N ASP A 22 5.16 -19.02 -2.31
CA ASP A 22 6.35 -19.29 -3.11
C ASP A 22 6.21 -18.77 -4.54
N ASP A 23 5.06 -19.01 -5.18
CA ASP A 23 4.75 -18.43 -6.51
C ASP A 23 4.76 -16.89 -6.45
N LEU A 24 4.21 -16.28 -5.41
CA LEU A 24 4.27 -14.84 -5.20
C LEU A 24 5.71 -14.32 -5.14
N ARG A 25 6.56 -14.95 -4.32
CA ARG A 25 7.98 -14.58 -4.17
C ARG A 25 8.73 -14.69 -5.49
N ALA A 26 8.48 -15.77 -6.25
CA ALA A 26 9.07 -15.99 -7.56
C ALA A 26 8.67 -14.89 -8.55
N ARG A 27 7.38 -14.52 -8.61
CA ARG A 27 6.88 -13.44 -9.48
C ARG A 27 7.47 -12.09 -9.12
N LEU A 28 7.54 -11.78 -7.82
CA LEU A 28 8.15 -10.54 -7.34
C LEU A 28 9.64 -10.46 -7.70
N ALA A 29 10.38 -11.58 -7.60
CA ALA A 29 11.79 -11.64 -7.98
C ALA A 29 12.03 -11.38 -9.48
N LEU A 30 11.06 -11.69 -10.34
CA LEU A 30 11.12 -11.46 -11.78
C LEU A 30 10.63 -10.06 -12.20
N THR A 31 10.28 -9.20 -11.24
CA THR A 31 9.76 -7.86 -11.53
C THR A 31 10.83 -7.01 -12.21
N ARG A 32 10.48 -6.43 -13.36
CA ARG A 32 11.31 -5.44 -14.05
C ARG A 32 10.88 -4.04 -13.63
N PRO A 33 11.78 -3.23 -13.04
CA PRO A 33 11.44 -1.87 -12.66
C PRO A 33 11.07 -1.01 -13.87
N PRO A 34 10.09 -0.11 -13.74
CA PRO A 34 9.80 0.88 -14.76
C PRO A 34 10.93 1.92 -14.86
N LEU A 35 11.05 2.54 -16.04
CA LEU A 35 11.79 3.80 -16.19
C LEU A 35 10.90 4.93 -15.67
N ASP A 36 11.41 5.73 -14.74
CA ASP A 36 10.61 6.72 -14.01
C ASP A 36 11.37 8.04 -13.80
N GLU A 37 11.83 8.60 -14.90
CA GLU A 37 12.59 9.84 -14.89
C GLU A 37 11.69 11.03 -14.51
N GLY A 38 12.12 11.81 -13.51
CA GLY A 38 11.45 13.06 -13.14
C GLY A 38 10.18 12.92 -12.28
N ASN A 39 9.78 11.71 -11.88
CA ASN A 39 8.58 11.48 -11.07
C ASN A 39 8.84 11.55 -9.54
N GLY A 40 9.89 12.25 -9.11
CA GLY A 40 10.19 12.42 -7.68
C GLY A 40 9.10 13.17 -6.91
N ASP A 41 8.23 13.89 -7.63
CA ASP A 41 7.10 14.67 -7.12
C ASP A 41 5.76 13.89 -7.14
N TRP A 42 5.75 12.64 -7.60
CA TRP A 42 4.57 11.76 -7.70
C TRP A 42 3.50 12.22 -8.70
N SER A 43 3.84 13.14 -9.62
CA SER A 43 2.90 13.66 -10.61
C SER A 43 2.45 12.60 -11.61
N TYR A 44 3.32 11.64 -11.94
CA TYR A 44 3.05 10.55 -12.89
C TYR A 44 2.57 9.26 -12.24
N GLY A 45 2.45 9.23 -10.91
CA GLY A 45 1.99 8.06 -10.16
C GLY A 45 2.99 7.62 -9.11
N VAL A 46 3.02 6.33 -8.81
CA VAL A 46 3.92 5.76 -7.81
C VAL A 46 5.36 5.78 -8.33
N PRO A 47 6.33 6.38 -7.61
CA PRO A 47 7.71 6.44 -8.05
C PRO A 47 8.38 5.06 -8.07
N ASP A 48 9.36 4.86 -8.95
CA ASP A 48 10.10 3.58 -9.03
C ASP A 48 10.80 3.24 -7.72
N SER A 49 11.40 4.24 -7.08
CA SER A 49 12.08 4.11 -5.78
C SER A 49 11.17 3.47 -4.74
N TYR A 50 9.94 3.97 -4.61
CA TYR A 50 8.94 3.43 -3.70
C TYR A 50 8.47 2.03 -4.13
N LEU A 51 8.25 1.80 -5.43
CA LEU A 51 7.82 0.50 -5.94
C LEU A 51 8.88 -0.59 -5.66
N ARG A 52 10.17 -0.26 -5.79
CA ARG A 52 11.28 -1.17 -5.48
C ARG A 52 11.33 -1.54 -4.00
N GLU A 53 11.18 -0.56 -3.11
CA GLU A 53 11.10 -0.79 -1.66
C GLU A 53 9.92 -1.72 -1.32
N LEU A 54 8.76 -1.46 -1.93
CA LEU A 54 7.56 -2.27 -1.72
C LEU A 54 7.76 -3.72 -2.22
N VAL A 55 8.32 -3.92 -3.41
CA VAL A 55 8.60 -5.25 -3.97
C VAL A 55 9.60 -6.02 -3.10
N ALA A 56 10.65 -5.36 -2.60
CA ALA A 56 11.62 -5.98 -1.71
C ALA A 56 10.96 -6.48 -0.41
N TYR A 57 10.15 -5.62 0.23
CA TYR A 57 9.40 -5.97 1.43
C TYR A 57 8.51 -7.21 1.24
N TRP A 58 7.69 -7.23 0.17
CA TRP A 58 6.79 -8.36 -0.07
C TRP A 58 7.53 -9.66 -0.41
N ARG A 59 8.72 -9.58 -0.99
CA ARG A 59 9.53 -10.75 -1.33
C ARG A 59 10.18 -11.36 -0.08
N GLU A 60 10.63 -10.53 0.85
CA GLU A 60 11.26 -10.96 2.11
C GLU A 60 10.24 -11.52 3.11
N GLY A 61 8.96 -11.13 2.95
CA GLY A 61 7.83 -11.68 3.68
C GLY A 61 7.37 -10.76 4.80
N ALA A 62 6.09 -10.40 4.78
CA ALA A 62 5.43 -9.73 5.90
C ALA A 62 5.32 -10.72 7.07
N HIS A 63 5.90 -10.39 8.22
CA HIS A 63 5.82 -11.26 9.40
C HIS A 63 4.41 -11.18 10.01
N PRO A 64 3.79 -12.29 10.48
CA PRO A 64 2.43 -12.26 11.02
C PRO A 64 2.26 -11.43 12.32
N ASP A 65 3.36 -11.08 13.00
CA ASP A 65 3.39 -10.11 14.10
C ASP A 65 3.94 -8.73 13.64
N ASP A 66 3.80 -8.38 12.36
CA ASP A 66 4.24 -7.10 11.81
C ASP A 66 3.47 -5.92 12.45
N ARG A 67 3.97 -5.51 13.61
CA ARG A 67 3.94 -4.14 14.12
C ARG A 67 5.00 -3.28 13.42
N ASP A 68 5.43 -3.68 12.22
CA ASP A 68 6.50 -3.07 11.46
C ASP A 68 6.11 -1.63 11.00
N PRO A 69 6.83 -0.59 11.47
CA PRO A 69 6.60 0.79 11.05
C PRO A 69 6.82 1.04 9.55
N GLY A 70 7.48 0.13 8.83
CA GLY A 70 7.75 0.21 7.40
C GLY A 70 6.47 0.28 6.56
N ILE A 71 5.51 -0.63 6.77
CA ILE A 71 4.23 -0.61 6.02
C ILE A 71 3.35 0.58 6.38
N ARG A 72 3.45 1.08 7.62
CA ARG A 72 2.76 2.32 8.01
C ARG A 72 3.36 3.51 7.29
N GLU A 73 4.67 3.63 7.17
CA GLU A 73 5.32 4.73 6.48
C GLU A 73 5.12 4.63 4.95
N VAL A 74 5.13 3.42 4.38
CA VAL A 74 4.75 3.12 3.00
C VAL A 74 3.30 3.59 2.73
N ARG A 75 2.33 3.14 3.53
CA ARG A 75 0.94 3.63 3.48
C ARG A 75 0.85 5.14 3.71
N ARG A 76 1.61 5.70 4.66
CA ARG A 76 1.53 7.12 5.03
C ARG A 76 2.16 8.02 3.97
N ARG A 77 3.23 7.62 3.27
CA ARG A 77 3.77 8.33 2.09
C ARG A 77 2.79 8.30 0.94
N GLY A 78 2.23 7.14 0.62
CA GLY A 78 1.16 7.04 -0.40
C GLY A 78 -0.09 7.87 -0.08
N LEU A 79 -0.47 7.96 1.20
CA LEU A 79 -1.66 8.73 1.65
C LEU A 79 -1.40 10.24 1.81
N ARG A 80 -0.16 10.67 2.08
CA ARG A 80 0.19 12.10 2.16
C ARG A 80 0.10 12.79 0.80
N HIS A 81 0.65 12.19 -0.26
CA HIS A 81 0.58 12.77 -1.61
C HIS A 81 -0.83 12.76 -2.22
N ARG A 82 -1.71 11.84 -1.80
CA ARG A 82 -3.14 11.85 -2.21
C ARG A 82 -3.92 13.03 -1.60
N ARG A 83 -3.50 13.53 -0.43
CA ARG A 83 -4.20 14.60 0.31
C ARG A 83 -3.97 15.99 -0.27
N ASP A 84 -2.80 16.22 -0.88
CA ASP A 84 -2.48 17.50 -1.51
C ASP A 84 -3.25 17.72 -2.82
N ARG A 85 -3.74 16.66 -3.45
CA ARG A 85 -4.60 16.71 -4.65
C ARG A 85 -6.08 17.03 -4.36
N LEU A 86 -6.49 17.04 -3.09
CA LEU A 86 -7.90 17.23 -2.67
C LEU A 86 -8.16 18.51 -1.87
N GLN A 87 -7.21 19.44 -1.77
CA GLN A 87 -7.56 20.79 -1.32
C GLN A 87 -8.22 21.54 -2.49
N PRO A 88 -9.52 21.88 -2.42
CA PRO A 88 -10.06 22.87 -3.33
C PRO A 88 -9.29 24.18 -3.10
N ALA A 89 -8.84 24.81 -4.19
CA ALA A 89 -8.29 26.15 -4.15
C ALA A 89 -9.23 27.03 -3.33
N ARG A 90 -8.76 27.53 -2.17
CA ARG A 90 -9.51 28.50 -1.39
C ARG A 90 -9.77 29.70 -2.29
N PRO A 91 -11.03 30.10 -2.58
CA PRO A 91 -11.26 31.34 -3.28
C PRO A 91 -10.77 32.46 -2.37
N GLN A 92 -9.77 33.22 -2.84
CA GLN A 92 -9.48 34.53 -2.27
C GLN A 92 -10.64 35.44 -2.66
N ILE A 93 -11.65 35.51 -1.80
CA ILE A 93 -12.68 36.53 -1.90
C ILE A 93 -12.03 37.83 -1.43
N ARG A 94 -11.88 38.76 -2.37
CA ARG A 94 -11.43 40.14 -2.16
C ARG A 94 -12.61 41.02 -1.81
#